data_AF-A0A9C8LXQ2-F1
#
_entry.id   AF-A0A9C8LXQ2-F1
#
_cell.length_a   1.000
_cell.length_b   1.000
_cell.length_c   1.000
_cell.angle_alpha   90.00
_cell.angle_beta   90.00
_cell.angle_gamma   90.00
#
_symmetry.space_group_name_H-M   'P 1'
#
loop_
_entity.id
_entity.type
_entity.pdbx_description
1 polymer ?
#
loop_
_entity_poly.entity_id
_entity_poly.type
_entity_poly.pdbx_seq_one_letter_code
_entity_poly.pdbx_strand_id
1 'polypeptide(L)'
;MTFDEFKKEWESLATTEKGAIKMYLIAILEYLNENPDGGRMIGQCVPKGEFSPEGKPTPSHRFYLEQFGKVVKGTDFPGGIAASYLGGTPQNGYKYDYANEIVVIESSSKFGSEESKVFVKSGGKDNPSPVTLKKNKDGFWKLFGVSSLCTGVRPIDNKDF
;
A
#
# COMPACT_ATOMS: atom_id res chain seq x y z
N MET A 1 0.08 -13.33 7.90
CA MET A 1 -1.18 -13.32 8.70
C MET A 1 -2.30 -14.04 7.94
N THR A 2 -3.35 -14.53 8.60
CA THR A 2 -4.53 -15.10 7.90
C THR A 2 -5.47 -14.00 7.38
N PHE A 3 -6.37 -14.31 6.45
CA PHE A 3 -7.38 -13.35 6.01
C PHE A 3 -8.27 -12.83 7.15
N ASP A 4 -8.67 -13.69 8.09
CA ASP A 4 -9.58 -13.28 9.18
C ASP A 4 -8.90 -12.34 10.18
N GLU A 5 -7.62 -12.59 10.50
CA GLU A 5 -6.80 -11.68 11.31
C GLU A 5 -6.64 -10.32 10.61
N PHE A 6 -6.27 -10.34 9.33
CA PHE A 6 -6.16 -9.14 8.51
C PHE A 6 -7.47 -8.36 8.48
N LYS A 7 -8.59 -9.05 8.25
CA LYS A 7 -9.90 -8.42 8.15
C LYS A 7 -10.29 -7.73 9.45
N LYS A 8 -10.04 -8.36 10.61
CA LYS A 8 -10.31 -7.76 11.92
C LYS A 8 -9.50 -6.48 12.15
N GLU A 9 -8.21 -6.51 11.82
CA GLU A 9 -7.37 -5.30 11.88
C GLU A 9 -7.83 -4.23 10.89
N TRP A 10 -8.22 -4.64 9.69
CA TRP A 10 -8.75 -3.76 8.66
C TRP A 10 -10.03 -3.08 9.10
N GLU A 11 -10.98 -3.80 9.71
CA GLU A 11 -12.21 -3.22 10.25
C GLU A 11 -11.92 -2.20 11.37
N SER A 12 -10.84 -2.38 12.14
CA SER A 12 -10.44 -1.41 13.15
C SER A 12 -9.80 -0.16 12.53
N LEU A 13 -8.88 -0.32 11.58
CA LEU A 13 -8.01 0.76 11.09
C LEU A 13 -8.57 1.49 9.87
N ALA A 14 -9.33 0.81 9.01
CA ALA A 14 -9.86 1.39 7.77
C ALA A 14 -11.02 2.38 7.99
N THR A 15 -11.37 2.68 9.24
CA THR A 15 -12.25 3.80 9.62
C THR A 15 -11.60 5.17 9.37
N THR A 16 -10.27 5.19 9.12
CA THR A 16 -9.49 6.38 8.74
C THR A 16 -8.79 6.17 7.41
N GLU A 17 -8.51 7.25 6.67
CA GLU A 17 -7.79 7.18 5.40
C GLU A 17 -6.38 6.61 5.58
N LYS A 18 -5.69 7.06 6.64
CA LYS A 18 -4.35 6.59 6.98
C LYS A 18 -4.34 5.10 7.28
N GLY A 19 -5.29 4.61 8.09
CA GLY A 19 -5.39 3.19 8.41
C GLY A 19 -5.76 2.35 7.20
N ALA A 20 -6.67 2.81 6.33
CA ALA A 20 -6.99 2.10 5.10
C ALA A 20 -5.78 1.98 4.15
N ILE A 21 -4.98 3.04 4.01
CA ILE A 21 -3.74 2.99 3.22
C ILE A 21 -2.72 2.03 3.84
N LYS A 22 -2.57 2.06 5.18
CA LYS A 22 -1.67 1.14 5.90
C LYS A 22 -2.04 -0.31 5.62
N MET A 23 -3.32 -0.65 5.76
CA MET A 23 -3.79 -2.02 5.51
C MET A 23 -3.67 -2.44 4.05
N TYR A 24 -3.86 -1.52 3.10
CA TYR A 24 -3.60 -1.82 1.68
C TYR A 24 -2.12 -2.19 1.44
N LEU A 25 -1.19 -1.41 1.99
CA LEU A 25 0.25 -1.67 1.83
C LEU A 25 0.70 -2.96 2.52
N ILE A 26 0.15 -3.27 3.70
CA ILE A 26 0.35 -4.56 4.38
C ILE A 26 -0.17 -5.70 3.49
N ALA A 27 -1.37 -5.58 2.93
CA ALA A 27 -1.93 -6.60 2.03
C ALA A 27 -1.05 -6.84 0.78
N ILE A 28 -0.47 -5.78 0.21
CA ILE A 28 0.49 -5.89 -0.90
C ILE A 28 1.74 -6.66 -0.45
N LEU A 29 2.28 -6.37 0.73
CA LEU A 29 3.47 -7.05 1.25
C LEU A 29 3.19 -8.53 1.54
N GLU A 30 2.04 -8.85 2.14
CA GLU A 30 1.60 -10.24 2.34
C GLU A 30 1.47 -10.97 0.99
N TYR A 31 0.86 -10.34 -0.03
CA TYR A 31 0.75 -10.91 -1.37
C TYR A 31 2.13 -11.19 -2.00
N LEU A 32 3.07 -10.26 -1.89
CA LEU A 32 4.43 -10.40 -2.44
C LEU A 32 5.29 -11.40 -1.66
N ASN A 33 4.97 -11.63 -0.38
CA ASN A 33 5.55 -12.69 0.45
C ASN A 33 4.85 -14.05 0.25
N GLU A 34 4.14 -14.22 -0.88
CA GLU A 34 3.47 -15.47 -1.27
C GLU A 34 2.41 -15.96 -0.26
N ASN A 35 1.84 -15.06 0.54
CA ASN A 35 0.73 -15.43 1.41
C ASN A 35 -0.49 -15.84 0.55
N PRO A 36 -1.06 -17.05 0.76
CA PRO A 36 -2.19 -17.53 -0.04
C PRO A 36 -3.44 -16.65 0.06
N ASP A 37 -3.61 -15.89 1.15
CA ASP A 37 -4.72 -14.96 1.35
C ASP A 37 -4.43 -13.54 0.85
N GLY A 38 -3.20 -13.22 0.42
CA GLY A 38 -2.79 -11.85 0.08
C GLY A 38 -3.69 -11.18 -0.96
N GLY A 39 -4.14 -11.92 -1.97
CA GLY A 39 -5.07 -11.40 -2.99
C GLY A 39 -6.44 -11.01 -2.40
N ARG A 40 -6.94 -11.79 -1.44
CA ARG A 40 -8.20 -11.51 -0.73
C ARG A 40 -8.04 -10.30 0.19
N MET A 41 -6.89 -10.17 0.86
CA MET A 41 -6.55 -9.00 1.68
C MET A 41 -6.54 -7.71 0.85
N ILE A 42 -5.94 -7.73 -0.34
CA ILE A 42 -5.94 -6.57 -1.23
C ILE A 42 -7.37 -6.27 -1.69
N GLY A 43 -8.13 -7.29 -2.08
CA GLY A 43 -9.54 -7.17 -2.44
C GLY A 43 -10.40 -6.53 -1.33
N GLN A 44 -10.07 -6.79 -0.06
CA GLN A 44 -10.72 -6.14 1.08
C GLN A 44 -10.41 -4.63 1.17
N CYS A 45 -9.33 -4.13 0.58
CA CYS A 45 -8.94 -2.71 0.65
C CYS A 45 -9.46 -1.85 -0.51
N VAL A 46 -9.98 -2.46 -1.57
CA VAL A 46 -10.38 -1.78 -2.81
C VAL A 46 -11.87 -1.95 -3.12
N PRO A 47 -12.45 -1.26 -4.11
CA PRO A 47 -13.84 -1.43 -4.50
C PRO A 47 -14.18 -2.86 -4.92
N LYS A 48 -15.43 -3.26 -4.68
CA LYS A 48 -15.94 -4.56 -5.11
C LYS A 48 -15.80 -4.69 -6.63
N GLY A 49 -15.29 -5.83 -7.09
CA GLY A 49 -15.08 -6.11 -8.52
C GLY A 49 -13.65 -5.93 -9.00
N GLU A 50 -12.80 -5.23 -8.23
CA GLU A 50 -11.35 -5.13 -8.54
C GLU A 50 -10.59 -6.44 -8.28
N PHE A 51 -11.14 -7.26 -7.38
CA PHE A 51 -10.67 -8.61 -7.11
C PHE A 51 -11.88 -9.56 -7.05
N SER A 52 -11.68 -10.80 -7.51
CA SER A 52 -12.64 -11.89 -7.30
C SER A 52 -12.70 -12.30 -5.82
N PRO A 53 -13.75 -13.03 -5.39
CA PRO A 53 -13.83 -13.57 -4.02
C PRO A 53 -12.62 -14.45 -3.63
N GLU A 54 -11.99 -15.10 -4.61
CA GLU A 54 -10.78 -15.91 -4.45
C GLU A 54 -9.49 -15.08 -4.50
N GLY A 55 -9.57 -13.75 -4.57
CA GLY A 55 -8.42 -12.85 -4.56
C GLY A 55 -7.72 -12.70 -5.91
N LYS A 56 -8.40 -12.95 -7.04
CA LYS A 56 -7.82 -12.74 -8.37
C LYS A 56 -8.03 -11.29 -8.85
N PRO A 57 -6.98 -10.55 -9.26
CA PRO A 57 -7.09 -9.14 -9.65
C PRO A 57 -7.67 -8.94 -11.06
N THR A 58 -8.29 -7.78 -11.28
CA THR A 58 -8.53 -7.22 -12.63
C THR A 58 -7.21 -6.94 -13.37
N PRO A 59 -7.20 -6.74 -14.70
CA PRO A 59 -5.99 -6.38 -15.44
C PRO A 59 -5.27 -5.13 -14.89
N SER A 60 -6.01 -4.10 -14.48
CA SER A 60 -5.44 -2.88 -13.90
C SER A 60 -4.74 -3.16 -12.57
N HIS A 61 -5.38 -3.92 -11.67
CA HIS A 61 -4.77 -4.29 -10.40
C HIS A 61 -3.60 -5.26 -10.56
N ARG A 62 -3.65 -6.16 -11.55
CA ARG A 62 -2.51 -7.02 -11.91
C ARG A 62 -1.29 -6.18 -12.28
N PHE A 63 -1.47 -5.15 -13.11
CA PHE A 63 -0.37 -4.24 -13.46
C PHE A 63 0.21 -3.54 -12.22
N TYR A 64 -0.62 -3.09 -11.27
CA TYR A 64 -0.12 -2.49 -10.03
C TYR A 64 0.67 -3.48 -9.18
N LEU A 65 0.22 -4.73 -9.08
CA LEU A 65 0.95 -5.78 -8.36
C LEU A 65 2.29 -6.09 -9.02
N GLU A 66 2.33 -6.15 -10.36
CA GLU A 66 3.58 -6.29 -11.11
C GLU A 66 4.53 -5.11 -10.85
N GLN A 67 4.02 -3.88 -10.75
CA GLN A 67 4.86 -2.73 -10.39
C GLN A 67 5.36 -2.84 -8.95
N PHE A 68 4.49 -3.15 -7.99
CA PHE A 68 4.87 -3.30 -6.59
C PHE A 68 5.87 -4.42 -6.36
N GLY A 69 5.84 -5.49 -7.17
CA GLY A 69 6.74 -6.63 -7.12
C GLY A 69 8.05 -6.44 -7.91
N LYS A 70 8.29 -5.27 -8.50
CA LYS A 70 9.59 -4.98 -9.10
C LYS A 70 10.64 -4.84 -8.01
N VAL A 71 11.67 -5.66 -8.12
CA VAL A 71 12.86 -5.60 -7.28
C VAL A 71 13.52 -4.23 -7.44
N VAL A 72 13.66 -3.51 -6.32
CA VAL A 72 14.40 -2.25 -6.31
C VAL A 72 15.88 -2.57 -6.48
N LYS A 73 16.58 -1.89 -7.40
CA LYS A 73 18.00 -2.13 -7.65
C LYS A 73 18.81 -2.05 -6.33
N GLY A 74 19.60 -3.09 -6.05
CA GLY A 74 20.43 -3.20 -4.85
C GLY A 74 19.79 -3.97 -3.68
N THR A 75 18.59 -4.52 -3.86
CA THR A 75 17.98 -5.52 -2.97
C THR A 75 17.48 -6.69 -3.81
N ASP A 76 17.26 -7.86 -3.21
CA ASP A 76 16.59 -9.01 -3.83
C ASP A 76 15.10 -9.06 -3.48
N PHE A 77 14.62 -8.15 -2.62
CA PHE A 77 13.24 -8.13 -2.16
C PHE A 77 12.32 -7.39 -3.14
N PRO A 78 11.30 -8.06 -3.72
CA PRO A 78 10.39 -7.43 -4.68
C PRO A 78 9.46 -6.38 -4.05
N GLY A 79 9.25 -6.37 -2.73
CA GLY A 79 8.30 -5.46 -2.06
C GLY A 79 8.87 -4.11 -1.62
N GLY A 80 10.05 -3.70 -2.09
CA GLY A 80 10.71 -2.45 -1.69
C GLY A 80 9.83 -1.20 -1.86
N ILE A 81 8.95 -1.19 -2.86
CA ILE A 81 8.05 -0.05 -3.09
C ILE A 81 7.00 0.07 -1.98
N ALA A 82 6.31 -1.01 -1.62
CA ALA A 82 5.32 -0.97 -0.54
C ALA A 82 5.99 -0.75 0.82
N ALA A 83 7.11 -1.43 1.06
CA ALA A 83 7.94 -1.27 2.26
C ALA A 83 8.38 0.18 2.50
N SER A 84 8.59 0.95 1.44
CA SER A 84 9.02 2.35 1.54
C SER A 84 8.03 3.27 2.27
N TYR A 85 6.75 2.90 2.36
CA TYR A 85 5.74 3.65 3.11
C TYR A 85 5.63 3.21 4.58
N LEU A 86 6.32 2.12 4.95
CA LEU A 86 6.34 1.51 6.27
C LEU A 86 7.76 1.55 6.87
N GLY A 87 8.50 2.64 6.62
CA GLY A 87 9.84 2.88 7.16
C GLY A 87 11.00 2.49 6.25
N GLY A 88 10.74 1.84 5.10
CA GLY A 88 11.78 1.50 4.13
C GLY A 88 12.41 2.72 3.44
N THR A 89 13.74 2.72 3.34
CA THR A 89 14.52 3.75 2.63
C THR A 89 15.66 3.08 1.85
N PRO A 90 16.26 3.77 0.85
CA PRO A 90 17.50 3.29 0.24
C PRO A 90 18.60 2.99 1.27
N GLN A 91 18.74 3.85 2.29
CA GLN A 91 19.81 3.78 3.29
C GLN A 91 19.70 2.56 4.20
N ASN A 92 18.47 2.09 4.47
CA ASN A 92 18.24 0.90 5.31
C ASN A 92 17.97 -0.37 4.49
N GLY A 93 18.12 -0.31 3.15
CA GLY A 93 17.85 -1.45 2.27
C GLY A 93 16.36 -1.79 2.15
N TYR A 94 15.47 -0.80 2.30
CA TYR A 94 14.02 -0.98 2.31
C TYR A 94 13.46 -1.89 3.42
N LYS A 95 14.17 -1.97 4.55
CA LYS A 95 13.64 -2.64 5.75
C LYS A 95 12.40 -1.91 6.27
N TYR A 96 11.35 -2.68 6.58
CA TYR A 96 10.05 -2.17 7.03
C TYR A 96 9.54 -2.95 8.25
N ASP A 97 8.52 -2.39 8.90
CA ASP A 97 7.78 -3.02 10.00
C ASP A 97 6.30 -2.61 9.90
N TYR A 98 5.37 -3.52 10.13
CA TYR A 98 3.93 -3.22 10.14
C TYR A 98 3.53 -2.29 11.29
N ALA A 99 4.32 -2.23 12.37
CA ALA A 99 4.12 -1.27 13.45
C ALA A 99 4.42 0.18 13.00
N ASN A 100 5.21 0.38 11.95
CA ASN A 100 5.55 1.72 11.48
C ASN A 100 4.31 2.47 10.98
N GLU A 101 4.26 3.75 11.35
CA GLU A 101 3.16 4.62 10.99
C GLU A 101 3.32 5.20 9.60
N ILE A 102 2.20 5.29 8.88
CA ILE A 102 2.16 5.98 7.60
C ILE A 102 2.15 7.49 7.83
N VAL A 103 2.92 8.21 7.02
CA VAL A 103 3.04 9.66 7.09
C VAL A 103 2.21 10.29 5.97
N VAL A 104 1.15 11.00 6.35
CA VAL A 104 0.29 11.77 5.44
C VAL A 104 0.68 13.24 5.52
N ILE A 105 0.79 13.91 4.37
CA ILE A 105 1.05 15.34 4.28
C ILE A 105 -0.29 16.08 4.32
N GLU A 106 -0.72 16.47 5.51
CA GLU A 106 -2.04 17.07 5.75
C GLU A 106 -2.26 18.36 4.95
N SER A 107 -1.26 19.24 4.88
CA SER A 107 -1.34 20.53 4.18
C SER A 107 -1.60 20.40 2.67
N SER A 108 -1.24 19.28 2.06
CA SER A 108 -1.49 18.99 0.64
C SER A 108 -2.75 18.14 0.42
N SER A 109 -3.29 17.56 1.49
CA SER A 109 -4.39 16.60 1.43
C SER A 109 -5.74 17.30 1.45
N LYS A 110 -6.72 16.71 0.78
CA LYS A 110 -8.11 17.14 0.79
C LYS A 110 -8.94 16.05 1.45
N PHE A 111 -9.32 16.28 2.70
CA PHE A 111 -10.16 15.37 3.46
C PHE A 111 -11.63 15.72 3.25
N GLY A 112 -12.45 14.71 2.97
CA GLY A 112 -13.89 14.83 2.85
C GLY A 112 -14.61 13.77 3.69
N SER A 113 -15.92 13.92 3.85
CA SER A 113 -16.72 12.94 4.62
C SER A 113 -16.83 11.60 3.89
N GLU A 114 -16.95 11.64 2.55
CA GLU A 114 -17.19 10.46 1.68
C GLU A 114 -16.05 10.19 0.69
N GLU A 115 -15.28 11.21 0.32
CA GLU A 115 -14.17 11.10 -0.62
C GLU A 115 -13.00 11.97 -0.16
N SER A 116 -11.80 11.38 -0.16
CA SER A 116 -10.57 12.03 0.26
C SER A 116 -9.47 11.82 -0.78
N LYS A 117 -8.67 12.86 -1.00
CA LYS A 117 -7.42 12.77 -1.75
C LYS A 117 -6.27 13.11 -0.81
N VAL A 118 -5.51 12.10 -0.42
CA VAL A 118 -4.44 12.24 0.56
C VAL A 118 -3.07 12.06 -0.10
N PHE A 119 -2.06 12.72 0.43
CA PHE A 119 -0.68 12.64 -0.07
C PHE A 119 0.19 11.91 0.94
N VAL A 120 0.73 10.77 0.55
CA VAL A 120 1.45 9.85 1.45
C VAL A 120 2.95 9.95 1.19
N LYS A 121 3.72 10.22 2.24
CA LYS A 121 5.18 10.25 2.17
C LYS A 121 5.74 8.83 2.16
N SER A 122 6.74 8.61 1.31
CA SER A 122 7.54 7.38 1.24
C SER A 122 8.98 7.71 1.61
N GLY A 123 9.65 6.81 2.32
CA GLY A 123 11.09 6.88 2.57
C GLY A 123 11.94 6.61 1.31
N GLY A 124 11.32 6.11 0.24
CA GLY A 124 11.95 5.80 -1.04
C GLY A 124 11.72 6.83 -2.14
N LYS A 125 10.87 7.84 -1.94
CA LYS A 125 10.49 8.84 -2.97
C LYS A 125 10.83 10.26 -2.54
N ASP A 126 11.03 11.16 -3.50
CA ASP A 126 11.18 12.59 -3.21
C ASP A 126 9.81 13.26 -3.01
N ASN A 127 8.86 12.92 -3.88
CA ASN A 127 7.51 13.48 -3.86
C ASN A 127 6.51 12.54 -3.17
N PRO A 128 5.58 13.08 -2.36
CA PRO A 128 4.46 12.31 -1.81
C PRO A 128 3.56 11.72 -2.89
N SER A 129 3.01 10.54 -2.63
CA SER A 129 2.12 9.84 -3.54
C SER A 129 0.66 10.21 -3.27
N PRO A 130 -0.08 10.77 -4.24
CA PRO A 130 -1.51 10.97 -4.09
C PRO A 130 -2.27 9.63 -4.08
N VAL A 131 -3.23 9.52 -3.19
CA VAL A 131 -4.16 8.39 -3.08
C VAL A 131 -5.58 8.95 -3.00
N THR A 132 -6.47 8.45 -3.86
CA THR A 132 -7.90 8.74 -3.77
C THR A 132 -8.60 7.61 -3.03
N LEU A 133 -9.40 7.96 -2.02
CA LEU A 133 -10.20 7.03 -1.23
C LEU A 133 -11.66 7.45 -1.25
N LYS A 134 -12.56 6.47 -1.15
CA LYS A 134 -13.97 6.72 -0.85
C LYS A 134 -14.44 5.84 0.28
N LYS A 135 -15.30 6.40 1.12
CA LYS A 135 -15.94 5.69 2.22
C LYS A 135 -17.08 4.82 1.67
N ASN A 136 -17.17 3.58 2.14
CA ASN A 136 -18.29 2.71 1.81
C ASN A 136 -19.47 2.96 2.78
N LYS A 137 -20.62 2.35 2.49
CA LYS A 137 -21.83 2.45 3.33
C LYS A 137 -21.65 1.97 4.78
N ASP A 138 -20.62 1.16 5.04
CA ASP A 138 -20.32 0.60 6.36
C ASP A 138 -19.31 1.47 7.13
N GLY A 139 -18.91 2.62 6.56
CA GLY A 139 -18.02 3.59 7.20
C GLY A 139 -16.53 3.38 6.95
N PHE A 140 -16.14 2.40 6.13
CA PHE A 140 -14.74 2.07 5.85
C PHE A 140 -14.24 2.72 4.57
N TRP A 141 -13.02 3.26 4.61
CA TRP A 141 -12.33 3.79 3.45
C TRP A 141 -11.80 2.67 2.55
N LYS A 142 -12.03 2.80 1.25
CA LYS A 142 -11.51 1.94 0.18
C LYS A 142 -10.66 2.77 -0.77
N LEU A 143 -9.60 2.19 -1.32
CA LEU A 143 -8.69 2.90 -2.21
C LEU A 143 -9.15 2.81 -3.67
N PHE A 144 -9.36 3.96 -4.32
CA PHE A 144 -9.81 4.08 -5.71
C PHE A 144 -8.69 4.47 -6.68
N GLY A 145 -7.67 5.18 -6.20
CA GLY A 145 -6.54 5.63 -7.02
C GLY A 145 -5.21 5.32 -6.35
N VAL A 146 -4.56 4.23 -6.77
CA VAL A 146 -3.34 3.69 -6.12
C VAL A 146 -2.09 3.72 -6.99
N SER A 147 -2.20 4.11 -8.26
CA SER A 147 -1.09 4.04 -9.23
C SER A 147 0.17 4.82 -8.80
N SER A 148 0.00 5.91 -8.06
CA SER A 148 1.13 6.68 -7.55
C SER A 148 1.88 5.97 -6.41
N LEU A 149 1.23 5.03 -5.71
CA LEU A 149 1.88 4.25 -4.66
C LEU A 149 2.92 3.28 -5.24
N CYS A 150 2.68 2.70 -6.41
CA CYS A 150 3.50 1.64 -6.99
C CYS A 150 4.65 2.12 -7.90
N THR A 151 5.16 3.36 -7.72
CA THR A 151 6.14 3.95 -8.64
C THR A 151 7.19 4.83 -7.95
N GLY A 152 8.32 5.08 -8.63
CA GLY A 152 9.22 6.21 -8.37
C GLY A 152 10.13 6.06 -7.14
N VAL A 153 10.39 4.83 -6.71
CA VAL A 153 11.22 4.53 -5.55
C VAL A 153 12.70 4.46 -5.96
N ARG A 154 13.57 5.13 -5.21
CA ARG A 154 15.02 5.26 -5.49
C ARG A 154 15.73 3.90 -5.37
N PRO A 155 16.77 3.62 -6.16
CA PRO A 155 17.62 2.45 -5.94
C PRO A 155 18.34 2.54 -4.58
N ILE A 156 18.82 1.41 -4.06
CA ILE A 156 19.80 1.42 -2.97
C ILE A 156 21.10 1.97 -3.54
N ASP A 157 21.63 2.98 -2.86
CA ASP A 157 22.87 3.65 -3.25
C ASP A 157 24.04 2.76 -2.78
N ASN A 158 24.52 1.90 -3.67
CA ASN A 158 25.81 1.24 -3.45
C ASN A 158 26.87 2.32 -3.60
N LYS A 159 27.29 2.92 -2.47
CA LYS A 159 28.53 3.68 -2.43
C LYS A 159 29.69 2.69 -2.53
N ASP A 160 29.89 2.15 -3.73
CA ASP A 160 31.17 1.59 -4.13
C ASP A 160 32.09 2.80 -4.41
N PHE A 161 33.06 3.02 -3.53
CA PHE A 161 34.27 3.79 -3.84
C PHE A 161 35.30 2.84 -4.43
#